data_AF-A0A243RM85-F1
#
_entry.id   AF-A0A243RM85-F1
#
_cell.length_a   1.000
_cell.length_b   1.000
_cell.length_c   1.000
_cell.angle_alpha   90.00
_cell.angle_beta   90.00
_cell.angle_gamma   90.00
#
_symmetry.space_group_name_H-M   'P 1'
#
loop_
_entity.id
_entity.type
_entity.pdbx_description
1 polymer ?
#
loop_
_entity_poly.entity_id
_entity_poly.type
_entity_poly.pdbx_seq_one_letter_code
_entity_poly.pdbx_strand_id
1 'polypeptide(L)'
;MGTAKMKTATETLDDLKARILSGDETVTAEELGHATQAADHEKLREQAAEILAAEQAATDQLARIRGIGANLIAAYEDDQEQADFNALRDAVANIVRRSERRKDAFNKAYGALAREGVPIGGEPTAGISRREAGMGLGDRIIVNDQVITYSAPGATCADAIASALGDTGKSNGFLAPNITLVAKRRPRQESPEQAQRREQMRLDMLTRMREQESVSR
;
A
#
# COMPACT_ATOMS: atom_id res chain seq x y z
N MET A 1 32.24 57.42 54.92
CA MET A 1 32.08 56.82 53.57
C MET A 1 32.35 55.33 53.73
N GLY A 2 31.51 54.37 53.35
CA GLY A 2 30.28 54.42 52.56
C GLY A 2 29.22 53.48 53.13
N THR A 3 28.00 53.76 52.71
CA THR A 3 26.71 53.27 53.18
C THR A 3 26.38 51.85 52.69
N ALA A 4 25.88 51.07 53.64
CA ALA A 4 24.74 50.15 53.55
C ALA A 4 24.49 49.38 52.23
N LYS A 5 24.69 48.06 52.37
CA LYS A 5 23.88 46.98 51.78
C LYS A 5 22.44 47.39 51.47
N MET A 6 21.94 47.02 50.30
CA MET A 6 20.64 46.32 50.13
C MET A 6 20.44 45.93 48.67
N LYS A 7 20.92 44.73 48.30
CA LYS A 7 20.21 43.91 47.31
C LYS A 7 19.24 43.06 48.12
N THR A 8 18.01 43.55 48.23
CA THR A 8 16.88 42.84 48.84
C THR A 8 16.57 41.61 47.98
N ALA A 9 17.11 40.46 48.36
CA ALA A 9 16.44 39.20 48.03
C ALA A 9 15.17 39.20 48.89
N THR A 10 14.00 39.22 48.27
CA THR A 10 12.72 39.11 48.96
C THR A 10 12.72 37.77 49.68
N GLU A 11 12.66 37.80 51.01
CA GLU A 11 12.68 36.62 51.87
C GLU A 11 11.47 35.73 51.56
N THR A 12 11.68 34.41 51.43
CA THR A 12 10.60 33.50 51.02
C THR A 12 9.67 33.18 52.19
N LEU A 13 8.45 32.69 51.89
CA LEU A 13 7.50 32.27 52.93
C LEU A 13 8.10 31.19 53.85
N ASP A 14 8.93 30.30 53.31
CA ASP A 14 9.56 29.23 54.09
C ASP A 14 10.70 29.75 54.96
N ASP A 15 11.43 30.78 54.51
CA ASP A 15 12.44 31.48 55.31
C ASP A 15 11.79 32.20 56.51
N LEU A 16 10.66 32.90 56.29
CA LEU A 16 9.90 33.58 57.35
C LEU A 16 9.29 32.58 58.35
N LYS A 17 8.75 31.46 57.86
CA LYS A 17 8.25 30.36 58.73
C LYS A 17 9.39 29.74 59.56
N ALA A 18 10.56 29.53 58.97
CA ALA A 18 11.72 29.00 59.67
C ALA A 18 12.21 29.94 60.78
N ARG A 19 12.19 31.26 60.55
CA ARG A 19 12.52 32.27 61.57
C ARG A 19 11.55 32.26 62.74
N ILE A 20 10.24 32.22 62.47
CA ILE A 20 9.22 32.10 63.52
C ILE A 20 9.43 30.81 64.34
N LEU A 21 9.69 29.68 63.67
CA LEU A 21 9.97 28.41 64.34
C LEU A 21 11.28 28.42 65.16
N SER A 22 12.24 29.26 64.78
CA SER A 22 13.49 29.48 65.54
C SER A 22 13.36 30.46 66.71
N GLY A 23 12.16 31.03 66.91
CA GLY A 23 11.86 31.94 68.03
C GLY A 23 12.11 33.42 67.73
N ASP A 24 12.18 33.83 66.46
CA ASP A 24 12.33 35.23 66.07
C ASP A 24 10.99 36.00 66.20
N GLU A 25 10.86 36.83 67.22
CA GLU A 25 9.68 37.65 67.50
C GLU A 25 9.55 38.90 66.59
N THR A 26 10.53 39.14 65.71
CA THR A 26 10.54 40.33 64.84
C THR A 26 9.76 40.14 63.53
N VAL A 27 9.34 38.92 63.20
CA VAL A 27 8.52 38.64 62.00
C VAL A 27 7.10 39.15 62.22
N THR A 28 6.68 40.10 61.41
CA THR A 28 5.34 40.70 61.53
C THR A 28 4.28 39.87 60.78
N ALA A 29 3.02 39.98 61.24
CA ALA A 29 1.89 39.35 60.56
C ALA A 29 1.67 39.88 59.13
N GLU A 30 2.03 41.14 58.88
CA GLU A 30 1.96 41.76 57.54
C GLU A 30 3.01 41.16 56.60
N GLU A 31 4.26 40.98 57.06
CA GLU A 31 5.32 40.32 56.26
C GLU A 31 4.97 38.87 55.92
N LEU A 32 4.44 38.12 56.89
CA LEU A 32 3.97 36.74 56.64
C LEU A 32 2.77 36.73 55.66
N GLY A 33 1.84 37.68 55.79
CA GLY A 33 0.68 37.83 54.91
C GLY A 33 1.08 38.12 53.46
N HIS A 34 2.03 39.04 53.27
CA HIS A 34 2.57 39.37 51.94
C HIS A 34 3.33 38.20 51.31
N ALA A 35 4.16 37.50 52.09
CA ALA A 35 4.87 36.33 51.59
C ALA A 35 3.92 35.16 51.24
N THR A 36 2.84 34.99 52.02
CA THR A 36 1.80 33.98 51.73
C THR A 36 1.06 34.31 50.44
N GLN A 37 0.63 35.57 50.29
CA GLN A 37 -0.02 36.04 49.05
C GLN A 37 0.90 35.88 47.84
N ALA A 38 2.19 36.20 47.97
CA ALA A 38 3.16 36.03 46.88
C ALA A 38 3.32 34.56 46.48
N ALA A 39 3.44 33.66 47.46
CA ALA A 39 3.53 32.21 47.23
C ALA A 39 2.25 31.65 46.56
N ASP A 40 1.07 32.09 47.00
CA ASP A 40 -0.20 31.71 46.38
C ASP A 40 -0.30 32.24 44.94
N HIS A 41 0.16 33.46 44.69
CA HIS A 41 0.15 34.06 43.36
C HIS A 41 1.09 33.35 42.38
N GLU A 42 2.24 32.88 42.87
CA GLU A 42 3.20 32.09 42.10
C GLU A 42 2.63 30.70 41.78
N LYS A 43 2.07 30.01 42.77
CA LYS A 43 1.37 28.74 42.56
C LYS A 43 0.23 28.83 41.55
N LEU A 44 -0.58 29.90 41.62
CA LEU A 44 -1.65 30.14 40.64
C LEU A 44 -1.10 30.42 39.24
N ARG A 45 0.05 31.09 39.11
CA ARG A 45 0.71 31.30 37.81
C ARG A 45 1.22 30.00 37.21
N GLU A 46 1.82 29.13 38.01
CA GLU A 46 2.26 27.80 37.58
C GLU A 46 1.07 26.96 37.09
N GLN A 47 -0.01 26.90 37.88
CA GLN A 47 -1.23 26.19 37.51
C GLN A 47 -1.87 26.75 36.22
N ALA A 48 -1.90 28.08 36.07
CA ALA A 48 -2.39 28.71 34.85
C ALA A 48 -1.51 28.36 33.63
N ALA A 49 -0.19 28.32 33.79
CA ALA A 49 0.73 27.92 32.72
C ALA A 49 0.54 26.46 32.31
N GLU A 50 0.33 25.55 33.27
CA GLU A 50 0.03 24.14 33.00
C GLU A 50 -1.28 23.96 32.22
N ILE A 51 -2.34 24.67 32.61
CA ILE A 51 -3.64 24.63 31.92
C ILE A 51 -3.49 25.13 30.48
N LEU A 52 -2.83 26.27 30.28
CA LEU A 52 -2.59 26.82 28.94
C LEU A 52 -1.76 25.88 28.06
N ALA A 53 -0.72 25.26 28.64
CA ALA A 53 0.08 24.27 27.93
C ALA A 53 -0.74 23.04 27.52
N ALA A 54 -1.62 22.56 28.41
CA ALA A 54 -2.52 21.44 28.12
C ALA A 54 -3.56 21.79 27.04
N GLU A 55 -4.14 22.99 27.09
CA GLU A 55 -5.08 23.49 26.07
C GLU A 55 -4.41 23.63 24.70
N GLN A 56 -3.18 24.14 24.65
CA GLN A 56 -2.41 24.22 23.42
C GLN A 56 -2.10 22.82 22.87
N ALA A 57 -1.66 21.87 23.71
CA ALA A 57 -1.39 20.51 23.30
C ALA A 57 -2.63 19.80 22.73
N ALA A 58 -3.81 20.02 23.34
CA ALA A 58 -5.09 19.51 22.85
C ALA A 58 -5.47 20.14 21.50
N THR A 59 -5.25 21.45 21.34
CA THR A 59 -5.48 22.17 20.09
C THR A 59 -4.59 21.64 18.97
N ASP A 60 -3.30 21.44 19.24
CA ASP A 60 -2.35 20.88 18.28
C ASP A 60 -2.71 19.43 17.90
N GLN A 61 -3.17 18.63 18.87
CA GLN A 61 -3.65 17.29 18.61
C GLN A 61 -4.88 17.29 17.68
N LEU A 62 -5.86 18.15 17.94
CA LEU A 62 -7.04 18.30 17.08
C LEU A 62 -6.66 18.75 15.67
N ALA A 63 -5.71 19.69 15.55
CA ALA A 63 -5.19 20.13 14.26
C ALA A 63 -4.55 18.97 13.48
N ARG A 64 -3.73 18.14 14.15
CA ARG A 64 -3.16 16.93 13.53
C ARG A 64 -4.22 15.94 13.08
N ILE A 65 -5.22 15.66 13.92
CA ILE A 65 -6.32 14.74 13.58
C ILE A 65 -7.11 15.26 12.36
N ARG A 66 -7.42 16.56 12.32
CA ARG A 66 -8.09 17.18 11.18
C ARG A 66 -7.24 17.10 9.91
N GLY A 67 -5.93 17.31 10.02
CA GLY A 67 -5.00 17.13 8.90
C GLY A 67 -4.97 15.69 8.38
N ILE A 68 -4.96 14.69 9.26
CA ILE A 68 -5.08 13.27 8.87
C ILE A 68 -6.42 13.03 8.14
N GLY A 69 -7.52 13.55 8.67
CA GLY A 69 -8.84 13.43 8.05
C GLY A 69 -8.90 14.06 6.65
N ALA A 70 -8.37 15.26 6.49
CA ALA A 70 -8.31 15.95 5.19
C ALA A 70 -7.46 15.18 4.17
N ASN A 71 -6.29 14.68 4.59
CA ASN A 71 -5.44 13.86 3.72
C ASN A 71 -6.11 12.56 3.29
N LEU A 72 -6.87 11.93 4.19
CA LEU A 72 -7.64 10.73 3.87
C LEU A 72 -8.74 11.03 2.87
N ILE A 73 -9.53 12.09 3.08
CA ILE A 73 -10.60 12.50 2.16
C ILE A 73 -10.02 12.81 0.78
N ALA A 74 -8.95 13.61 0.72
CA ALA A 74 -8.29 13.95 -0.54
C ALA A 74 -7.72 12.73 -1.28
N ALA A 75 -7.32 11.67 -0.57
CA ALA A 75 -6.85 10.43 -1.18
C ALA A 75 -8.00 9.55 -1.71
N TYR A 76 -9.23 9.75 -1.23
CA TYR A 76 -10.42 9.00 -1.64
C TYR A 76 -11.29 9.75 -2.66
N GLU A 77 -11.14 11.07 -2.76
CA GLU A 77 -11.71 11.88 -3.85
C GLU A 77 -10.86 11.70 -5.11
N ASP A 78 -10.95 10.52 -5.73
CA ASP A 78 -10.37 10.26 -7.04
C ASP A 78 -11.46 10.31 -8.12
N ASP A 79 -11.57 11.44 -8.81
CA ASP A 79 -12.48 11.65 -9.93
C ASP A 79 -12.27 10.63 -11.07
N GLN A 80 -11.12 9.95 -11.09
CA GLN A 80 -10.78 8.97 -12.09
C GLN A 80 -11.36 7.58 -11.82
N GLU A 81 -11.78 7.27 -10.58
CA GLU A 81 -12.27 5.93 -10.20
C GLU A 81 -13.46 5.49 -11.08
N GLN A 82 -14.40 6.41 -11.33
CA GLN A 82 -15.56 6.12 -12.16
C GLN A 82 -15.19 5.91 -13.64
N ALA A 83 -14.18 6.62 -14.14
CA ALA A 83 -13.67 6.46 -15.49
C ALA A 83 -12.96 5.10 -15.64
N ASP A 84 -12.13 4.73 -14.67
CA ASP A 84 -11.42 3.45 -14.62
C ASP A 84 -12.39 2.27 -14.50
N PHE A 85 -13.44 2.41 -13.68
CA PHE A 85 -14.51 1.42 -13.59
C PHE A 85 -15.19 1.21 -14.95
N ASN A 86 -15.54 2.29 -15.65
CA ASN A 86 -16.17 2.21 -16.97
C ASN A 86 -15.24 1.58 -18.01
N ALA A 87 -13.95 1.95 -18.01
CA ALA A 87 -12.95 1.37 -18.88
C ALA A 87 -12.79 -0.15 -18.63
N LEU A 88 -12.73 -0.58 -17.37
CA LEU A 88 -12.66 -1.99 -16.99
C LEU A 88 -13.92 -2.74 -17.45
N ARG A 89 -15.11 -2.19 -17.18
CA ARG A 89 -16.40 -2.78 -17.58
C ARG A 89 -16.45 -3.00 -19.08
N ASP A 90 -16.08 -1.99 -19.86
CA ASP A 90 -16.14 -2.05 -21.33
C ASP A 90 -15.10 -3.03 -21.90
N ALA A 91 -13.90 -3.08 -21.31
CA ALA A 91 -12.87 -4.06 -21.66
C ALA A 91 -13.35 -5.50 -21.41
N VAL A 92 -13.93 -5.76 -20.24
CA VAL A 92 -14.50 -7.08 -19.88
C VAL A 92 -15.62 -7.46 -20.85
N ALA A 93 -16.56 -6.56 -21.12
CA ALA A 93 -17.65 -6.80 -22.07
C ALA A 93 -17.12 -7.19 -23.47
N ASN A 94 -16.07 -6.51 -23.94
CA ASN A 94 -15.44 -6.82 -25.22
C ASN A 94 -14.73 -8.18 -25.24
N ILE A 95 -14.09 -8.57 -24.13
CA ILE A 95 -13.50 -9.91 -23.97
C ILE A 95 -14.60 -10.98 -24.04
N VAL A 96 -15.70 -10.79 -23.30
CA VAL A 96 -16.83 -11.73 -23.26
C VAL A 96 -17.43 -11.90 -24.66
N ARG A 97 -17.79 -10.80 -25.35
CA ARG A 97 -18.35 -10.85 -26.72
C ARG A 97 -17.42 -11.55 -27.71
N ARG A 98 -16.10 -11.32 -27.63
CA ARG A 98 -15.12 -12.05 -28.47
C ARG A 98 -15.05 -13.53 -28.12
N SER A 99 -15.19 -13.87 -26.84
CA SER A 99 -15.21 -15.27 -26.39
C SER A 99 -16.44 -16.01 -26.88
N GLU A 100 -17.62 -15.38 -26.80
CA GLU A 100 -18.87 -15.93 -27.32
C GLU A 100 -18.82 -16.16 -28.82
N ARG A 101 -18.40 -15.16 -29.60
CA ARG A 101 -18.23 -15.32 -31.05
C ARG A 101 -17.30 -16.48 -31.42
N ARG A 102 -16.21 -16.67 -30.67
CA ARG A 102 -15.28 -17.80 -30.86
C ARG A 102 -15.92 -19.13 -30.46
N LYS A 103 -16.68 -19.18 -29.37
CA LYS A 103 -17.43 -20.36 -28.92
C LYS A 103 -18.44 -20.80 -29.98
N ASP A 104 -19.21 -19.86 -30.52
CA ASP A 104 -20.22 -20.15 -31.54
C ASP A 104 -19.57 -20.66 -32.82
N ALA A 105 -18.49 -20.03 -33.26
CA ALA A 105 -17.72 -20.48 -34.42
C ALA A 105 -17.16 -21.90 -34.19
N PHE A 106 -16.59 -22.17 -33.01
CA PHE A 106 -16.10 -23.49 -32.63
C PHE A 106 -17.21 -24.55 -32.67
N ASN A 107 -18.34 -24.30 -32.00
CA ASN A 107 -19.47 -25.23 -31.95
C ASN A 107 -20.04 -25.53 -33.34
N LYS A 108 -20.19 -24.49 -34.17
CA LYS A 108 -20.62 -24.64 -35.58
C LYS A 108 -19.65 -25.51 -36.37
N ALA A 109 -18.34 -25.26 -36.25
CA ALA A 109 -17.33 -26.06 -36.93
C ALA A 109 -17.31 -27.51 -36.41
N TYR A 110 -17.35 -27.70 -35.09
CA TYR A 110 -17.35 -29.03 -34.47
C TYR A 110 -18.54 -29.88 -34.93
N GLY A 111 -19.73 -29.29 -34.99
CA GLY A 111 -20.94 -29.94 -35.50
C GLY A 111 -20.97 -30.12 -37.02
N ALA A 112 -20.35 -29.23 -37.80
CA ALA A 112 -20.19 -29.43 -39.24
C ALA A 112 -19.27 -30.62 -39.53
N LEU A 113 -18.10 -30.67 -38.88
CA LEU A 113 -17.17 -31.80 -38.98
C LEU A 113 -17.81 -33.12 -38.54
N ALA A 114 -18.76 -33.09 -37.59
CA ALA A 114 -19.56 -34.26 -37.23
C ALA A 114 -20.41 -34.79 -38.38
N ARG A 115 -21.08 -33.89 -39.08
CA ARG A 115 -21.97 -34.21 -40.21
C ARG A 115 -21.17 -34.71 -41.42
N GLU A 116 -19.96 -34.21 -41.61
CA GLU A 116 -19.02 -34.69 -42.63
C GLU A 116 -18.31 -36.01 -42.24
N GLY A 117 -18.63 -36.60 -41.09
CA GLY A 117 -18.12 -37.92 -40.70
C GLY A 117 -16.68 -37.94 -40.16
N VAL A 118 -16.09 -36.79 -39.83
CA VAL A 118 -14.71 -36.74 -39.28
C VAL A 118 -14.68 -37.43 -37.91
N PRO A 119 -13.93 -38.53 -37.71
CA PRO A 119 -13.97 -39.31 -36.47
C PRO A 119 -13.36 -38.56 -35.27
N ILE A 120 -13.78 -38.96 -34.07
CA ILE A 120 -13.23 -38.44 -32.81
C ILE A 120 -12.03 -39.29 -32.42
N GLY A 121 -10.90 -38.66 -32.10
CA GLY A 121 -9.70 -39.34 -31.56
C GLY A 121 -8.92 -40.22 -32.54
N GLY A 122 -9.33 -40.29 -33.81
CA GLY A 122 -8.65 -41.05 -34.88
C GLY A 122 -7.65 -40.24 -35.71
N GLU A 123 -7.20 -40.81 -36.83
CA GLU A 123 -6.33 -40.12 -37.78
C GLU A 123 -7.01 -38.86 -38.37
N PRO A 124 -6.25 -37.78 -38.58
CA PRO A 124 -6.80 -36.56 -39.14
C PRO A 124 -7.30 -36.78 -40.58
N THR A 125 -8.55 -36.39 -40.83
CA THR A 125 -9.14 -36.36 -42.17
C THR A 125 -8.78 -35.04 -42.83
N ALA A 126 -7.98 -35.08 -43.90
CA ALA A 126 -7.48 -33.88 -44.60
C ALA A 126 -6.80 -32.86 -43.66
N GLY A 127 -6.02 -33.34 -42.68
CA GLY A 127 -5.33 -32.49 -41.72
C GLY A 127 -6.21 -31.94 -40.59
N ILE A 128 -7.48 -32.35 -40.51
CA ILE A 128 -8.44 -31.93 -39.48
C ILE A 128 -8.88 -33.12 -38.63
N SER A 129 -8.91 -32.97 -37.32
CA SER A 129 -9.48 -33.96 -36.40
C SER A 129 -10.28 -33.32 -35.26
N ARG A 130 -11.16 -34.12 -34.65
CA ARG A 130 -11.96 -33.74 -33.49
C ARG A 130 -11.54 -34.54 -32.26
N ARG A 131 -11.59 -33.91 -31.09
CA ARG A 131 -11.44 -34.57 -29.80
C ARG A 131 -12.48 -34.07 -28.82
N GLU A 132 -13.10 -34.99 -28.12
CA GLU A 132 -14.04 -34.68 -27.03
C GLU A 132 -13.30 -34.31 -25.75
N ALA A 133 -14.03 -33.61 -24.89
CA ALA A 133 -13.64 -33.28 -23.54
C ALA A 133 -13.24 -34.55 -22.74
N GLY A 134 -12.14 -34.45 -22.01
CA GLY A 134 -11.64 -35.49 -21.09
C GLY A 134 -11.38 -34.91 -19.70
N MET A 135 -10.72 -35.65 -18.80
CA MET A 135 -10.43 -35.22 -17.41
C MET A 135 -9.83 -33.79 -17.34
N GLY A 136 -10.69 -32.78 -17.14
CA GLY A 136 -10.32 -31.37 -17.04
C GLY A 136 -9.99 -30.65 -18.37
N LEU A 137 -10.22 -31.26 -19.53
CA LEU A 137 -9.96 -30.66 -20.84
C LEU A 137 -11.27 -30.50 -21.61
N GLY A 138 -11.50 -29.33 -22.22
CA GLY A 138 -12.65 -29.11 -23.11
C GLY A 138 -12.46 -29.71 -24.51
N ASP A 139 -13.53 -29.70 -25.30
CA ASP A 139 -13.53 -30.14 -26.70
C ASP A 139 -12.48 -29.40 -27.54
N ARG A 140 -11.92 -30.09 -28.53
CA ARG A 140 -10.87 -29.55 -29.40
C ARG A 140 -11.09 -29.90 -30.85
N ILE A 141 -10.70 -28.96 -31.71
CA ILE A 141 -10.51 -29.19 -33.14
C ILE A 141 -9.01 -29.02 -33.41
N ILE A 142 -8.39 -29.97 -34.08
CA ILE A 142 -6.99 -29.88 -34.49
C ILE A 142 -6.98 -29.62 -35.99
N VAL A 143 -6.29 -28.58 -36.44
CA VAL A 143 -6.12 -28.21 -37.85
C VAL A 143 -4.63 -28.05 -38.11
N ASN A 144 -4.04 -28.91 -38.94
CA ASN A 144 -2.60 -28.84 -39.30
C ASN A 144 -1.71 -28.63 -38.06
N ASP A 145 -1.85 -29.51 -37.06
CA ASP A 145 -1.16 -29.48 -35.76
C ASP A 145 -1.54 -28.33 -34.80
N GLN A 146 -2.35 -27.37 -35.25
CA GLN A 146 -2.87 -26.34 -34.37
C GLN A 146 -4.07 -26.84 -33.57
N VAL A 147 -3.93 -26.87 -32.24
CA VAL A 147 -5.03 -27.18 -31.32
C VAL A 147 -5.90 -25.94 -31.12
N ILE A 148 -7.13 -26.00 -31.60
CA ILE A 148 -8.16 -25.00 -31.38
C ILE A 148 -9.06 -25.50 -30.24
N THR A 149 -9.10 -24.73 -29.16
CA THR A 149 -9.96 -24.97 -28.00
C THR A 149 -10.72 -23.70 -27.66
N TYR A 150 -11.90 -23.85 -27.07
CA TYR A 150 -12.54 -22.75 -26.38
C TYR A 150 -11.71 -22.35 -25.15
N SER A 151 -11.49 -21.05 -24.97
CA SER A 151 -10.92 -20.47 -23.76
C SER A 151 -11.99 -19.62 -23.09
N ALA A 152 -12.28 -19.90 -21.82
CA ALA A 152 -13.26 -19.12 -21.07
C ALA A 152 -12.77 -17.66 -20.91
N PRO A 153 -13.66 -16.67 -21.00
CA PRO A 153 -13.28 -15.26 -20.94
C PRO A 153 -12.59 -14.91 -19.62
N GLY A 154 -12.98 -15.58 -18.53
CA GLY A 154 -12.37 -15.41 -17.20
C GLY A 154 -10.86 -15.66 -17.16
N ALA A 155 -10.33 -16.57 -17.98
CA ALA A 155 -8.89 -16.82 -18.05
C ALA A 155 -8.14 -15.60 -18.63
N THR A 156 -8.68 -14.96 -19.67
CA THR A 156 -8.09 -13.75 -20.25
C THR A 156 -8.14 -12.58 -19.27
N CYS A 157 -9.27 -12.40 -18.56
CA CYS A 157 -9.38 -11.38 -17.53
C CYS A 157 -8.39 -11.62 -16.38
N ALA A 158 -8.30 -12.86 -15.89
CA ALA A 158 -7.39 -13.22 -14.81
C ALA A 158 -5.92 -13.01 -15.17
N ASP A 159 -5.52 -13.37 -16.39
CA ASP A 159 -4.16 -13.13 -16.90
C ASP A 159 -3.84 -11.63 -17.00
N ALA A 160 -4.78 -10.81 -17.49
CA ALA A 160 -4.60 -9.37 -17.59
C ALA A 160 -4.43 -8.71 -16.21
N ILE A 161 -5.28 -9.08 -15.25
CA ILE A 161 -5.20 -8.57 -13.88
C ILE A 161 -3.90 -9.03 -13.21
N ALA A 162 -3.51 -10.30 -13.36
CA ALA A 162 -2.27 -10.82 -12.80
C ALA A 162 -1.02 -10.11 -13.38
N SER A 163 -1.06 -9.76 -14.68
CA SER A 163 0.00 -8.94 -15.31
C SER A 163 0.07 -7.55 -14.71
N ALA A 164 -1.06 -6.85 -14.60
CA ALA A 164 -1.12 -5.50 -14.03
C ALA A 164 -0.66 -5.46 -12.55
N LEU A 165 -1.01 -6.47 -11.76
CA LEU A 165 -0.48 -6.64 -10.41
C LEU A 165 1.04 -6.86 -10.43
N GLY A 166 1.55 -7.66 -11.37
CA GLY A 166 2.99 -7.86 -11.56
C GLY A 166 3.74 -6.57 -11.90
N ASP A 167 3.14 -5.70 -12.72
CA ASP A 167 3.72 -4.42 -13.11
C ASP A 167 3.77 -3.44 -11.94
N THR A 168 2.76 -3.47 -11.07
CA THR A 168 2.70 -2.68 -9.82
C THR A 168 3.44 -3.32 -8.63
N GLY A 169 4.08 -4.48 -8.84
CA GLY A 169 4.79 -5.21 -7.79
C GLY A 169 3.89 -5.82 -6.71
N LYS A 170 2.58 -5.92 -6.96
CA LYS A 170 1.59 -6.50 -6.05
C LYS A 170 1.43 -8.01 -6.29
N SER A 171 1.00 -8.70 -5.24
CA SER A 171 0.66 -10.13 -5.31
C SER A 171 -0.83 -10.29 -5.65
N ASN A 172 -1.21 -11.48 -6.13
CA ASN A 172 -2.62 -11.82 -6.41
C ASN A 172 -3.52 -11.68 -5.17
N GLY A 173 -2.95 -11.78 -3.96
CA GLY A 173 -3.69 -11.60 -2.71
C GLY A 173 -4.15 -10.17 -2.45
N PHE A 174 -3.65 -9.18 -3.19
CA PHE A 174 -4.05 -7.77 -3.05
C PHE A 174 -5.53 -7.53 -3.39
N LEU A 175 -6.15 -8.42 -4.16
CA LEU A 175 -7.55 -8.31 -4.54
C LEU A 175 -8.51 -9.09 -3.62
N ALA A 176 -7.97 -9.79 -2.61
CA ALA A 176 -8.78 -10.50 -1.64
C ALA A 176 -9.53 -9.50 -0.73
N PRO A 177 -10.73 -9.87 -0.23
CA PRO A 177 -11.41 -11.15 -0.42
C PRO A 177 -12.23 -11.22 -1.71
N ASN A 178 -12.47 -10.09 -2.37
CA ASN A 178 -13.50 -9.95 -3.40
C ASN A 178 -13.13 -10.64 -4.72
N ILE A 179 -11.83 -10.77 -5.04
CA ILE A 179 -11.37 -11.47 -6.24
C ILE A 179 -10.25 -12.43 -5.86
N THR A 180 -10.45 -13.71 -6.17
CA THR A 180 -9.42 -14.75 -6.07
C THR A 180 -8.95 -15.13 -7.47
N LEU A 181 -7.69 -14.81 -7.79
CA LEU A 181 -7.11 -15.10 -9.10
C LEU A 181 -6.41 -16.46 -9.11
N VAL A 182 -6.96 -17.39 -9.89
CA VAL A 182 -6.32 -18.67 -10.24
C VAL A 182 -5.60 -18.52 -11.59
N ALA A 183 -4.70 -17.54 -11.67
CA ALA A 183 -3.86 -17.32 -12.85
C ALA A 183 -2.45 -17.85 -12.58
N LYS A 184 -1.87 -18.61 -13.53
CA LYS A 184 -0.45 -18.93 -13.49
C LYS A 184 0.32 -17.66 -13.87
N ARG A 185 1.18 -17.15 -12.98
CA ARG A 185 2.10 -16.05 -13.32
C ARG A 185 2.87 -16.45 -14.57
N ARG A 186 2.62 -15.77 -15.69
CA ARG A 186 3.50 -15.87 -16.85
C ARG A 186 4.87 -15.31 -16.43
N PRO A 187 5.99 -15.90 -16.88
CA PRO A 187 7.30 -15.32 -16.61
C PRO A 187 7.28 -13.87 -17.06
N ARG A 188 7.74 -12.97 -16.18
CA ARG A 188 7.75 -11.53 -16.41
C ARG A 188 8.45 -11.29 -17.75
N GLN A 189 7.76 -10.68 -18.72
CA GLN A 189 8.45 -10.16 -19.89
C GLN A 189 9.32 -9.01 -19.37
N GLU A 190 10.63 -9.25 -19.27
CA GLU A 190 11.58 -8.20 -18.91
C GLU A 190 11.41 -7.04 -19.90
N SER A 191 11.27 -5.82 -19.38
CA SER A 191 11.33 -4.66 -20.25
C SER A 191 12.71 -4.59 -20.92
N PRO A 192 12.86 -3.94 -22.08
CA PRO A 192 14.15 -3.78 -22.74
C PRO A 192 15.22 -3.20 -21.80
N GLU A 193 14.83 -2.26 -20.94
CA GLU A 193 15.71 -1.68 -19.91
C GLU A 193 16.11 -2.66 -18.81
N GLN A 194 15.18 -3.52 -18.36
CA GLN A 194 15.47 -4.54 -17.36
C GLN A 194 16.39 -5.62 -17.91
N ALA A 195 16.19 -6.01 -19.17
CA ALA A 195 17.07 -6.93 -19.88
C ALA A 195 18.49 -6.36 -20.03
N GLN A 196 18.60 -5.07 -20.36
CA GLN A 196 19.89 -4.36 -20.43
C GLN A 196 20.60 -4.29 -19.06
N ARG A 197 19.88 -3.94 -17.98
CA ARG A 197 20.47 -3.90 -16.62
C ARG A 197 20.98 -5.27 -16.18
N ARG A 198 20.24 -6.33 -16.49
CA ARG A 198 20.65 -7.70 -16.17
C ARG A 198 21.90 -8.11 -16.95
N GLU A 199 21.97 -7.77 -18.24
CA GLU A 199 23.18 -8.05 -19.03
C GLU A 199 24.38 -7.26 -18.52
N GLN A 200 24.17 -6.00 -18.11
CA GLN A 200 25.22 -5.18 -17.51
C GLN A 200 25.71 -5.75 -16.17
N MET A 201 24.81 -6.21 -15.29
CA MET A 201 25.19 -6.92 -14.07
C MET A 201 25.94 -8.22 -14.37
N ARG A 202 25.56 -8.95 -15.42
CA ARG A 202 26.25 -10.19 -15.83
C ARG A 202 27.68 -9.89 -16.27
N LEU A 203 27.87 -8.83 -17.05
CA LEU A 203 29.19 -8.37 -17.50
C LEU A 203 30.04 -7.86 -16.32
N ASP A 204 29.47 -7.10 -15.40
CA ASP A 204 30.16 -6.63 -14.20
C ASP A 204 30.60 -7.80 -13.31
N MET A 205 29.74 -8.81 -13.14
CA MET A 205 30.06 -10.00 -12.36
C MET A 205 31.18 -10.82 -13.00
N LEU A 206 31.14 -11.02 -14.32
CA LEU A 206 32.21 -11.70 -15.06
C LEU A 206 33.54 -10.94 -15.00
N THR A 207 33.48 -9.62 -15.01
CA THR A 207 34.68 -8.76 -14.89
C THR A 207 35.30 -8.90 -13.49
N ARG A 208 34.49 -8.81 -12.43
CA ARG A 208 34.94 -9.03 -11.04
C ARG A 208 35.53 -10.42 -10.82
N MET A 209 34.95 -11.45 -11.42
CA MET A 209 35.47 -12.82 -11.32
C MET A 209 36.85 -12.95 -11.97
N ARG A 210 37.08 -12.34 -13.14
CA ARG A 210 38.40 -12.33 -13.79
C ARG A 210 39.44 -11.55 -13.00
N GLU A 211 39.04 -10.42 -12.40
CA GLU A 211 39.92 -9.64 -11.53
C GLU A 211 40.34 -10.45 -10.30
N GLN A 212 39.41 -11.15 -9.65
CA GLN A 212 39.72 -12.05 -8.54
C GLN A 212 40.64 -13.21 -8.93
N GLU A 213 40.44 -13.82 -10.10
CA GLU A 213 41.32 -14.88 -10.63
C GLU A 213 42.73 -14.37 -10.95
N SER A 214 42.88 -13.10 -11.34
CA SER A 214 44.18 -12.50 -11.65
C SER A 214 45.00 -12.11 -10.40
N VAL A 215 44.35 -11.88 -9.27
CA VAL A 215 44.99 -11.54 -7.99
C VAL A 215 45.41 -12.78 -7.20
N SER A 216 44.87 -13.96 -7.55
CA SER A 216 45.22 -15.25 -6.94
C SER A 216 46.28 -16.07 -7.71
N ARG A 217 46.96 -15.45 -8.70
CA ARG A 217 48.13 -16.01 -9.38
C ARG A 217 49.37 -15.19 -9.05
#